data_AF-A0A6N7M9V1-F1
#
_entry.id   AF-A0A6N7M9V1-F1
#
_cell.length_a   1.000
_cell.length_b   1.000
_cell.length_c   1.000
_cell.angle_alpha   90.00
_cell.angle_beta   90.00
_cell.angle_gamma   90.00
#
_symmetry.space_group_name_H-M   'P 1'
#
loop_
_entity.id
_entity.type
_entity.pdbx_description
1 polymer ?
#
loop_
_entity_poly.entity_id
_entity_poly.type
_entity_poly.pdbx_seq_one_letter_code
_entity_poly.pdbx_strand_id
1 'polypeptide(L)'
;MHTRKKYVEFVDTKEMIEICKDLPEPLKLKLMISNHESKPVAALGWSTFGTTGLPLVAGTGDQALQLKASFLLWWKMVEFYKEHGFTCIDLAGINSEKNPGGHFFKTGLAGKTAKEVRYLGQFDVYGNHVSFILFKIGDLVRGNYRKIKEWFNALAHSKMQLKPSPTKRG
;
A
#
# COMPACT_ATOMS: atom_id res chain seq x y z
N MET A 1 -7.04 -7.66 -7.29
CA MET A 1 -5.76 -7.23 -6.70
C MET A 1 -4.89 -8.38 -6.16
N HIS A 2 -5.39 -9.23 -5.25
CA HIS A 2 -4.61 -10.31 -4.62
C HIS A 2 -4.04 -11.32 -5.62
N THR A 3 -4.86 -11.86 -6.52
CA THR A 3 -4.42 -12.83 -7.55
C THR A 3 -3.38 -12.25 -8.50
N ARG A 4 -3.52 -10.96 -8.85
CA ARG A 4 -2.65 -10.27 -9.81
C ARG A 4 -1.32 -9.80 -9.21
N LYS A 5 -1.35 -9.22 -8.01
CA LYS A 5 -0.17 -8.61 -7.36
C LYS A 5 0.47 -9.48 -6.29
N LYS A 6 -0.16 -10.61 -5.92
CA LYS A 6 0.31 -11.56 -4.90
C LYS A 6 0.73 -10.88 -3.59
N TYR A 7 0.03 -9.82 -3.21
CA TYR A 7 0.23 -9.22 -1.89
C TYR A 7 -0.17 -10.22 -0.82
N VAL A 8 0.68 -10.36 0.19
CA VAL A 8 0.31 -11.06 1.43
C VAL A 8 -0.80 -10.24 2.09
N GLU A 9 -1.88 -10.92 2.45
CA GLU A 9 -2.98 -10.30 3.18
C GLU A 9 -2.51 -10.05 4.61
N PHE A 10 -2.29 -8.77 4.94
CA PHE A 10 -1.85 -8.33 6.27
C PHE A 10 -2.99 -7.70 7.08
N VAL A 11 -4.19 -7.59 6.49
CA VAL A 11 -5.29 -6.83 7.07
C VAL A 11 -6.48 -7.75 7.22
N ASP A 12 -6.88 -8.01 8.47
CA ASP A 12 -8.15 -8.66 8.77
C ASP A 12 -9.29 -7.64 8.60
N THR A 13 -10.25 -7.96 7.74
CA THR A 13 -11.40 -7.10 7.49
C THR A 13 -12.28 -6.94 8.73
N LYS A 14 -12.37 -7.98 9.58
CA LYS A 14 -13.16 -7.91 10.82
C LYS A 14 -12.51 -6.95 11.81
N GLU A 15 -11.20 -7.04 11.98
CA GLU A 15 -10.44 -6.13 12.83
C GLU A 15 -10.62 -4.68 12.39
N MET A 16 -10.55 -4.39 11.09
CA MET A 16 -10.79 -3.05 10.55
C MET A 16 -12.20 -2.52 10.85
N ILE A 17 -13.21 -3.38 10.79
CA ILE A 17 -14.60 -3.02 11.10
C ILE A 17 -14.72 -2.67 12.59
N GLU A 18 -14.15 -3.47 13.48
CA GLU A 18 -14.17 -3.19 14.92
C GLU A 18 -13.45 -1.87 15.25
N ILE A 19 -12.26 -1.64 14.68
CA ILE A 19 -11.54 -0.36 14.82
C ILE A 19 -12.42 0.81 14.39
N CYS A 20 -13.13 0.70 13.26
CA CYS A 20 -13.98 1.78 12.76
C CYS A 20 -15.22 2.03 13.62
N LYS A 21 -15.68 1.06 14.43
CA LYS A 21 -16.81 1.27 15.36
C LYS A 21 -16.40 2.17 16.53
N ASP A 22 -15.18 1.98 17.02
CA ASP A 22 -14.66 2.69 18.20
C ASP A 22 -14.09 4.07 17.86
N LEU A 23 -13.78 4.32 16.59
CA LEU A 23 -13.24 5.60 16.15
C LEU A 23 -14.31 6.71 16.11
N PRO A 24 -13.97 7.95 16.53
CA PRO A 24 -14.78 9.13 16.25
C PRO A 24 -15.03 9.32 14.75
N GLU A 25 -16.19 9.87 14.37
CA GLU A 25 -16.59 10.07 12.96
C GLU A 25 -15.50 10.67 12.05
N PRO A 26 -14.74 11.71 12.46
CA PRO A 26 -13.67 12.27 11.62
C PRO A 26 -12.53 11.28 11.29
N LEU A 27 -12.31 10.29 12.17
CA LEU A 27 -11.22 9.32 12.06
C LEU A 27 -11.66 8.00 11.41
N LYS A 28 -12.96 7.77 11.26
CA LYS A 28 -13.48 6.57 10.60
C LYS A 28 -13.02 6.50 9.15
N LEU A 29 -12.83 5.28 8.67
CA LEU A 29 -12.48 5.02 7.29
C LEU A 29 -13.69 5.39 6.39
N LYS A 30 -13.53 6.41 5.57
CA LYS A 30 -14.46 6.73 4.48
C LYS A 30 -14.12 5.87 3.28
N LEU A 31 -15.13 5.27 2.65
CA LEU A 31 -14.95 4.39 1.49
C LEU A 31 -15.69 4.94 0.28
N MET A 32 -15.03 4.95 -0.88
CA MET A 32 -15.64 5.21 -2.17
C MET A 32 -15.41 4.03 -3.10
N ILE A 33 -16.47 3.64 -3.81
CA ILE A 33 -16.46 2.52 -4.76
C ILE A 33 -16.84 3.06 -6.14
N SER A 34 -16.03 2.76 -7.14
CA SER A 34 -16.33 3.04 -8.55
C SER A 34 -17.01 1.82 -9.15
N ASN A 35 -18.17 2.04 -9.76
CA ASN A 35 -18.90 1.02 -10.50
C ASN A 35 -18.76 1.24 -12.00
N HIS A 36 -18.71 0.14 -12.76
CA HIS A 36 -18.86 0.14 -14.22
C HIS A 36 -19.92 -0.91 -14.56
N GLU A 37 -20.95 -0.53 -15.31
CA GLU A 37 -22.08 -1.41 -15.64
C GLU A 37 -22.66 -2.11 -14.38
N SER A 38 -22.88 -1.32 -13.32
CA SER A 38 -23.38 -1.78 -12.02
C SER A 38 -22.48 -2.77 -11.26
N LYS A 39 -21.23 -2.97 -11.69
CA LYS A 39 -20.25 -3.84 -11.01
C LYS A 39 -19.14 -3.02 -10.36
N PRO A 40 -18.74 -3.31 -9.11
CA PRO A 40 -17.62 -2.62 -8.47
C PRO A 40 -16.30 -2.99 -9.16
N VAL A 41 -15.60 -1.98 -9.66
CA VAL A 41 -14.32 -2.17 -10.37
C VAL A 41 -13.13 -1.62 -9.57
N ALA A 42 -13.34 -0.60 -8.74
CA ALA A 42 -12.30 -0.03 -7.89
C ALA A 42 -12.88 0.46 -6.56
N ALA A 43 -12.04 0.49 -5.52
CA ALA A 43 -12.36 1.03 -4.22
C ALA A 43 -11.17 1.85 -3.67
N LEU A 44 -11.49 2.92 -2.95
CA LEU A 44 -10.52 3.77 -2.25
C LEU A 44 -11.09 4.08 -0.87
N GLY A 45 -10.31 3.80 0.16
CA GLY A 45 -10.63 4.12 1.54
C GLY A 45 -9.59 5.06 2.13
N TRP A 46 -10.07 6.09 2.84
CA TRP A 46 -9.22 7.09 3.46
C TRP A 46 -9.72 7.50 4.84
N SER A 47 -8.81 8.04 5.64
CA SER A 47 -9.10 8.70 6.91
C SER A 47 -8.42 10.07 6.93
N THR A 48 -8.60 10.82 8.01
CA THR A 48 -8.06 12.16 8.17
C THR A 48 -7.39 12.31 9.52
N PHE A 49 -6.36 13.14 9.61
CA PHE A 49 -5.72 13.48 10.87
C PHE A 49 -5.21 14.92 10.84
N GLY A 50 -5.75 15.77 11.71
CA GLY A 50 -5.47 17.21 11.67
C GLY A 50 -5.82 17.80 10.29
N THR A 51 -4.85 18.43 9.63
CA THR A 51 -5.00 18.99 8.27
C THR A 51 -4.47 18.07 7.17
N THR A 52 -4.23 16.79 7.49
CA THR A 52 -3.65 15.80 6.59
C THR A 52 -4.67 14.72 6.21
N GLY A 53 -4.83 14.51 4.91
CA GLY A 53 -5.57 13.39 4.35
C GLY A 53 -4.72 12.12 4.26
N LEU A 54 -5.28 10.97 4.65
CA LEU A 54 -4.59 9.68 4.73
C LEU A 54 -5.32 8.62 3.88
N PRO A 55 -4.97 8.43 2.60
CA PRO A 55 -5.41 7.28 1.82
C PRO A 55 -4.80 5.98 2.38
N LEU A 56 -5.63 5.16 3.03
CA LEU A 56 -5.17 3.97 3.76
C LEU A 56 -5.27 2.69 2.94
N VAL A 57 -6.34 2.55 2.17
CA VAL A 57 -6.61 1.32 1.39
C VAL A 57 -7.05 1.67 -0.02
N ALA A 58 -6.55 0.92 -1.00
CA ALA A 58 -6.99 1.05 -2.38
C ALA A 58 -6.99 -0.33 -3.04
N GLY A 59 -8.08 -0.63 -3.76
CA GLY A 59 -8.27 -1.90 -4.43
C GLY A 59 -8.74 -1.68 -5.87
N THR A 60 -8.12 -2.36 -6.82
CA THR A 60 -8.58 -2.38 -8.22
C THR A 60 -8.75 -3.81 -8.73
N GLY A 61 -9.88 -4.03 -9.40
CA GLY A 61 -10.12 -5.18 -10.26
C GLY A 61 -9.38 -5.04 -11.60
N ASP A 62 -9.46 -6.06 -12.44
CA ASP A 62 -8.69 -6.09 -13.69
C ASP A 62 -9.26 -5.11 -14.73
N GLN A 63 -10.59 -4.99 -14.82
CA GLN A 63 -11.27 -4.02 -15.68
C GLN A 63 -10.94 -2.56 -15.32
N ALA A 64 -10.67 -2.28 -14.05
CA ALA A 64 -10.38 -0.91 -13.60
C ALA A 64 -9.10 -0.32 -14.20
N LEU A 65 -8.14 -1.14 -14.65
CA LEU A 65 -6.91 -0.65 -15.27
C LEU A 65 -7.19 -0.04 -16.64
N GLN A 66 -7.98 -0.73 -17.47
CA GLN A 66 -8.36 -0.24 -18.80
C GLN A 66 -9.26 0.99 -18.71
N LEU A 67 -10.19 0.98 -17.76
CA LEU A 67 -11.11 2.07 -17.49
C LEU A 67 -10.47 3.26 -16.75
N LYS A 68 -9.22 3.11 -16.27
CA LYS A 68 -8.55 4.08 -15.38
C LYS A 68 -9.40 4.45 -14.15
N ALA A 69 -10.24 3.53 -13.67
CA ALA A 69 -11.28 3.80 -12.68
C ALA A 69 -10.71 4.27 -11.32
N SER A 70 -9.48 3.87 -10.98
CA SER A 70 -8.84 4.38 -9.77
C SER A 70 -8.62 5.89 -9.84
N PHE A 71 -8.25 6.45 -11.00
CA PHE A 71 -7.97 7.89 -11.11
C PHE A 71 -9.18 8.74 -10.74
N LEU A 72 -10.40 8.30 -11.09
CA LEU A 72 -11.64 8.95 -10.68
C LEU A 72 -11.75 9.02 -9.14
N LEU A 73 -11.55 7.88 -8.46
CA LEU A 73 -11.64 7.81 -7.00
C LEU A 73 -10.59 8.70 -6.33
N TRP A 74 -9.36 8.69 -6.83
CA TRP A 74 -8.28 9.52 -6.30
C TRP A 74 -8.57 11.01 -6.47
N TRP A 75 -9.08 11.44 -7.62
CA TRP A 75 -9.47 12.85 -7.83
C TRP A 75 -10.65 13.26 -6.97
N LYS A 76 -11.65 12.40 -6.80
CA LYS A 76 -12.77 12.67 -5.89
C LYS A 76 -12.34 12.80 -4.43
N MET A 77 -11.34 12.04 -4.00
CA MET A 77 -10.76 12.19 -2.68
C MET A 77 -9.95 13.49 -2.54
N VAL A 78 -9.22 13.91 -3.58
CA VAL A 78 -8.55 15.22 -3.60
C VAL A 78 -9.56 16.37 -3.52
N GLU A 79 -10.68 16.30 -4.26
CA GLU A 79 -11.78 17.27 -4.18
C GLU A 79 -12.35 17.33 -2.77
N PHE A 80 -12.69 16.18 -2.19
CA PHE A 80 -13.17 16.08 -0.81
C PHE A 80 -12.23 16.78 0.17
N TYR A 81 -10.92 16.52 0.08
CA TYR A 81 -9.95 17.16 0.98
C TYR A 81 -9.88 18.67 0.80
N LYS A 82 -9.91 19.16 -0.44
CA LYS A 82 -9.90 20.61 -0.70
C LYS A 82 -11.15 21.31 -0.14
N GLU A 83 -12.32 20.70 -0.32
CA GLU A 83 -13.60 21.25 0.16
C GLU A 83 -13.67 21.30 1.69
N HIS A 84 -12.94 20.43 2.38
CA HIS A 84 -12.93 20.33 3.84
C HIS A 84 -11.69 20.97 4.50
N GLY A 85 -10.93 21.78 3.76
CA GLY A 85 -9.83 22.58 4.31
C GLY A 85 -8.54 21.82 4.62
N PHE A 86 -8.36 20.60 4.09
CA PHE A 86 -7.12 19.85 4.22
C PHE A 86 -6.01 20.47 3.35
N THR A 87 -4.80 20.54 3.90
CA THR A 87 -3.67 21.23 3.27
C THR A 87 -2.66 20.27 2.65
N CYS A 88 -2.68 18.99 3.05
CA CYS A 88 -1.78 17.98 2.52
C CYS A 88 -2.40 16.59 2.50
N ILE A 89 -1.82 15.72 1.66
CA ILE A 89 -2.20 14.32 1.52
C ILE A 89 -0.92 13.50 1.68
N ASP A 90 -0.89 12.59 2.66
CA ASP A 90 0.19 11.63 2.79
C ASP A 90 -0.10 10.41 1.92
N LEU A 91 0.57 10.30 0.78
CA LEU A 91 0.42 9.17 -0.13
C LEU A 91 1.13 7.89 0.36
N ALA A 92 1.68 7.88 1.57
CA ALA A 92 2.44 6.79 2.17
C ALA A 92 3.72 6.42 1.39
N GLY A 93 4.44 5.41 1.88
CA GLY A 93 5.77 5.03 1.39
C GLY A 93 5.85 4.75 -0.12
N ILE A 94 6.95 5.17 -0.73
CA ILE A 94 7.29 4.95 -2.14
C ILE A 94 8.50 4.02 -2.26
N ASN A 95 8.57 3.23 -3.33
CA ASN A 95 9.76 2.43 -3.66
C ASN A 95 9.81 2.26 -5.18
N SER A 96 10.70 3.00 -5.84
CA SER A 96 10.83 3.00 -7.30
C SER A 96 11.36 1.67 -7.85
N GLU A 97 12.19 0.95 -7.10
CA GLU A 97 12.78 -0.33 -7.53
C GLU A 97 11.80 -1.50 -7.38
N LYS A 98 11.22 -1.66 -6.18
CA LYS A 98 10.31 -2.78 -5.86
C LYS A 98 8.87 -2.53 -6.32
N ASN A 99 8.48 -1.26 -6.52
CA ASN A 99 7.13 -0.89 -6.95
C ASN A 99 7.13 0.36 -7.87
N PRO A 100 7.73 0.26 -9.06
CA PRO A 100 7.84 1.39 -10.00
C PRO A 100 6.48 1.96 -10.40
N GLY A 101 5.47 1.10 -10.60
CA GLY A 101 4.12 1.54 -10.95
C GLY A 101 3.42 2.32 -9.83
N GLY A 102 3.60 1.91 -8.57
CA GLY A 102 3.09 2.65 -7.42
C GLY A 102 3.80 3.98 -7.21
N HIS A 103 5.12 3.99 -7.41
CA HIS A 103 5.91 5.23 -7.40
C HIS A 103 5.42 6.21 -8.49
N PHE A 104 5.38 5.77 -9.75
CA PHE A 104 4.91 6.57 -10.89
C PHE A 104 3.50 7.14 -10.67
N PHE A 105 2.58 6.31 -10.15
CA PHE A 105 1.23 6.75 -9.84
C PHE A 105 1.22 7.88 -8.79
N LYS A 106 1.95 7.71 -7.69
CA LYS A 106 1.99 8.69 -6.59
C LYS A 106 2.66 10.00 -7.00
N THR A 107 3.78 9.92 -7.72
CA THR A 107 4.45 11.12 -8.24
C THR A 107 3.59 11.84 -9.28
N GLY A 108 2.88 11.09 -10.13
CA GLY A 108 1.95 11.67 -11.10
C GLY A 108 0.76 12.37 -10.43
N LEU A 109 0.19 11.77 -9.38
CA LEU A 109 -0.91 12.37 -8.61
C LEU A 109 -0.47 13.64 -7.87
N ALA A 110 0.70 13.61 -7.24
CA ALA A 110 1.23 14.75 -6.48
C ALA A 110 1.71 15.90 -7.38
N GLY A 111 2.03 15.63 -8.64
CA GLY A 111 2.43 16.63 -9.63
C GLY A 111 3.61 17.49 -9.17
N LYS A 112 3.53 18.80 -9.42
CA LYS A 112 4.60 19.77 -9.08
C LYS A 112 4.73 20.03 -7.58
N THR A 113 3.73 19.66 -6.78
CA THR A 113 3.73 19.84 -5.33
C THR A 113 4.23 18.60 -4.58
N ALA A 114 4.75 17.60 -5.31
CA ALA A 114 5.29 16.39 -4.71
C ALA A 114 6.44 16.71 -3.75
N LYS A 115 6.33 16.19 -2.53
CA LYS A 115 7.38 16.25 -1.52
C LYS A 115 7.66 14.84 -1.02
N GLU A 116 8.83 14.31 -1.38
CA GLU A 116 9.32 13.08 -0.80
C GLU A 116 9.89 13.37 0.59
N VAL A 117 9.39 12.66 1.60
CA VAL A 117 9.82 12.83 2.99
C VAL A 117 10.60 11.59 3.41
N ARG A 118 11.82 11.80 3.91
CA ARG A 118 12.60 10.76 4.59
C ARG A 118 12.51 10.99 6.09
N TYR A 119 11.83 10.08 6.77
CA TYR A 119 11.77 10.08 8.22
C TYR A 119 13.13 9.72 8.81
N LEU A 120 13.39 10.19 10.03
CA LEU A 120 14.61 9.86 10.79
C LEU A 120 14.80 8.35 11.04
N GLY A 121 13.73 7.57 10.85
CA GLY A 121 13.73 6.14 11.03
C GLY A 121 13.19 5.73 12.38
N GLN A 122 13.53 4.50 12.78
CA GLN A 122 13.10 3.92 14.04
C GLN A 122 14.15 4.20 15.12
N PHE A 123 13.68 4.58 16.30
CA PHE A 123 14.49 4.77 17.49
C PHE A 123 14.02 3.79 18.56
N ASP A 124 14.96 3.13 19.23
CA ASP A 124 14.67 2.18 20.29
C ASP A 124 15.08 2.78 21.64
N VAL A 125 14.22 2.64 22.65
CA VAL A 125 14.54 2.91 24.05
C VAL A 125 14.53 1.59 24.81
N TYR A 126 15.54 1.36 25.64
CA TYR A 126 15.67 0.12 26.41
C TYR A 126 15.88 0.43 27.90
N GLY A 127 15.16 -0.29 28.76
CA GLY A 127 15.29 -0.16 30.21
C GLY A 127 16.46 -0.97 30.81
N ASN A 128 16.98 -1.97 30.08
CA ASN A 128 18.13 -2.76 30.50
C ASN A 128 18.96 -3.23 29.28
N HIS A 129 20.26 -3.45 29.49
CA HIS A 129 21.19 -3.82 28.42
C HIS A 129 20.99 -5.24 27.88
N VAL A 130 20.47 -6.17 28.69
CA VAL A 130 20.24 -7.56 28.27
C VAL A 130 19.13 -7.63 27.23
N SER A 131 18.01 -6.94 27.47
CA SER A 131 16.89 -6.81 26.52
C SER A 131 17.33 -6.13 25.24
N PHE A 132 18.21 -5.13 25.31
CA PHE A 132 18.79 -4.52 24.11
C PHE A 132 19.58 -5.53 23.28
N ILE A 133 20.48 -6.28 23.93
CA ILE A 133 21.30 -7.29 23.23
C ILE A 133 20.41 -8.37 22.61
N LEU A 134 19.47 -8.92 23.37
CA LEU A 134 18.53 -9.94 22.87
C LEU A 134 17.69 -9.43 21.72
N PHE A 135 17.16 -8.21 21.81
CA PHE A 135 16.40 -7.57 20.74
C PHE A 135 17.25 -7.38 19.49
N LYS A 136 18.48 -6.86 19.61
CA LYS A 136 19.36 -6.63 18.45
C LYS A 136 19.79 -7.93 17.79
N ILE A 137 20.07 -8.99 18.56
CA ILE A 137 20.35 -10.33 18.01
C ILE A 137 19.12 -10.85 17.27
N GLY A 138 17.94 -10.77 17.90
CA GLY A 138 16.68 -11.21 17.27
C GLY A 138 16.37 -10.45 15.98
N ASP A 139 16.57 -9.13 15.97
CA ASP A 139 16.35 -8.31 14.79
C ASP A 139 17.35 -8.60 13.67
N LEU A 140 18.63 -8.83 14.02
CA LEU A 140 19.66 -9.25 13.06
C LEU A 140 19.30 -10.60 12.41
N VAL A 141 18.93 -11.59 13.23
CA VAL A 141 18.51 -12.92 12.76
C VAL A 141 17.28 -12.80 11.86
N ARG A 142 16.27 -12.02 12.27
CA ARG A 142 15.05 -11.75 11.50
C ARG A 142 15.37 -11.08 10.17
N GLY A 143 16.24 -10.08 10.17
CA GLY A 143 16.67 -9.36 8.98
C GLY A 143 17.38 -10.26 7.97
N ASN A 144 18.31 -11.10 8.44
CA ASN A 144 19.02 -12.06 7.61
C ASN A 144 18.08 -13.14 7.06
N TYR A 145 17.19 -13.69 7.89
CA TYR A 145 16.18 -14.63 7.45
C TYR A 145 15.29 -14.04 6.34
N ARG A 146 14.86 -12.78 6.49
CA ARG A 146 14.03 -12.12 5.47
C ARG A 146 14.77 -11.94 4.15
N LYS A 147 16.05 -11.54 4.18
CA LYS A 147 16.88 -11.43 2.96
C LYS A 147 17.05 -12.79 2.28
N ILE A 148 17.33 -13.84 3.04
CA ILE A 148 17.46 -15.20 2.54
C ILE A 148 16.14 -15.65 1.90
N LYS A 149 15.00 -15.44 2.57
CA LYS A 149 13.67 -15.77 2.05
C LYS A 149 13.34 -14.98 0.78
N GLU A 150 13.64 -13.67 0.73
CA GLU A 150 13.48 -12.84 -0.46
C GLU A 150 14.33 -13.37 -1.63
N TRP A 151 15.57 -13.77 -1.38
CA TRP A 151 16.46 -14.37 -2.37
C TRP A 151 15.96 -15.71 -2.91
N PHE A 152 15.53 -16.62 -2.03
CA PHE A 152 14.92 -17.89 -2.43
C PHE A 152 13.64 -17.69 -3.26
N ASN A 153 12.79 -16.74 -2.86
CA ASN A 153 11.59 -16.39 -3.64
C ASN A 153 11.96 -15.84 -5.03
N ALA A 154 12.99 -14.99 -5.12
CA ALA A 154 13.48 -14.46 -6.41
C ALA A 154 14.04 -15.57 -7.32
N LEU A 155 14.80 -16.52 -6.77
CA LEU A 155 15.29 -17.70 -7.50
C LEU A 155 14.17 -18.61 -8.00
N ALA A 156 13.16 -18.85 -7.17
CA ALA A 156 11.98 -19.63 -7.55
C ALA A 156 11.21 -18.94 -8.70
N HIS A 157 11.07 -17.62 -8.65
CA HIS A 157 10.45 -16.83 -9.73
C HIS A 157 11.27 -16.85 -11.02
N SER A 158 12.60 -16.77 -10.95
CA SER A 158 13.50 -16.89 -12.11
C SER A 158 13.40 -18.27 -12.77
N LYS A 159 13.42 -19.36 -11.99
CA LYS A 159 13.26 -20.73 -12.51
C LYS A 159 11.88 -20.97 -13.13
N MET A 160 10.84 -20.30 -12.65
CA MET A 160 9.47 -20.43 -13.19
C MET A 160 9.30 -19.72 -14.54
N GLN A 161 10.08 -18.66 -14.82
CA GLN A 161 10.09 -17.98 -16.13
C GLN A 161 10.96 -18.68 -17.18
N LEU A 162 11.81 -19.63 -16.77
CA LEU A 162 12.68 -20.40 -17.68
C LEU A 162 12.07 -21.71 -18.19
N LYS A 163 10.79 -22.02 -17.87
CA LYS A 163 10.12 -23.17 -18.50
C LYS A 163 9.82 -22.83 -19.97
N PRO A 164 10.38 -23.56 -20.96
CA PRO A 164 10.05 -23.33 -22.36
C PRO A 164 8.56 -23.59 -22.59
N SER A 165 7.92 -22.74 -23.40
CA SER A 165 6.55 -22.98 -23.87
C SER A 165 6.51 -24.33 -24.59
N PRO A 166 5.47 -25.17 -24.38
CA PRO A 166 5.32 -26.38 -25.17
C PRO A 166 5.27 -25.99 -26.64
N THR A 167 6.23 -26.53 -27.39
CA THR A 167 6.34 -26.42 -28.84
C THR A 167 5.01 -26.84 -29.45
N LYS A 168 4.30 -25.91 -30.09
CA LYS A 168 3.23 -26.25 -31.02
C LYS A 168 3.89 -26.99 -32.18
N ARG A 169 3.77 -28.33 -32.20
CA ARG A 169 3.93 -29.09 -33.45
C ARG A 169 2.64 -28.89 -34.25
N GLY A 170 2.81 -28.46 -35.50
CA GLY A 170 1.76 -28.41 -36.50
C GLY A 170 1.38 -29.79 -37.01
#